data_AF-A0A7C4XG25-F1
#
_entry.id   AF-A0A7C4XG25-F1
#
_cell.length_a   1.000
_cell.length_b   1.000
_cell.length_c   1.000
_cell.angle_alpha   90.00
_cell.angle_beta   90.00
_cell.angle_gamma   90.00
#
_symmetry.space_group_name_H-M   'P 1'
#
loop_
_entity.id
_entity.type
_entity.pdbx_description
1 polymer ?
#
loop_
_entity_poly.entity_id
_entity_poly.type
_entity_poly.pdbx_seq_one_letter_code
_entity_poly.pdbx_strand_id
1 'polypeptide(L)' 'MLQCYALCGPEEGMKADFIKELKKTIEKAWGKNGDFYSFYAGETAPETVLDVLENGGLFSDWRFVRYIDAD' A
#
# COMPACT_ATOMS: atom_id res chain seq x y z
N MET A 1 -11.55 -8.64 2.22
CA MET A 1 -12.06 -7.25 2.13
C MET A 1 -10.86 -6.34 1.88
N LEU A 2 -10.87 -5.57 0.80
CA LEU A 2 -9.79 -4.63 0.51
C LEU A 2 -9.90 -3.43 1.46
N GLN A 3 -8.82 -3.07 2.15
CA GLN A 3 -8.75 -1.83 2.95
C GLN A 3 -8.06 -0.75 2.13
N CYS A 4 -8.67 0.42 2.03
CA CYS A 4 -8.15 1.57 1.30
C CYS A 4 -8.18 2.80 2.21
N TYR A 5 -7.10 3.58 2.19
CA TYR A 5 -6.92 4.78 3.01
C TYR A 5 -6.43 5.92 2.12
N ALA A 6 -7.06 7.09 2.22
CA ALA A 6 -6.59 8.31 1.58
C ALA A 6 -5.83 9.16 2.62
N LEU A 7 -4.55 9.39 2.37
CA LEU A 7 -3.69 10.18 3.25
C LEU A 7 -3.43 11.56 2.64
N CYS A 8 -4.26 12.52 3.03
CA CYS A 8 -4.24 13.88 2.50
C CYS A 8 -3.44 14.85 3.38
N GLY A 9 -3.27 16.09 2.90
CA GLY A 9 -2.61 17.18 3.64
C GLY A 9 -1.07 17.17 3.51
N PRO A 10 -0.38 18.17 4.04
CA PRO A 10 1.07 18.33 3.87
C PRO A 10 1.93 17.62 4.94
N GLU A 11 1.31 17.08 5.99
CA GLU A 11 2.01 16.55 7.16
C GLU A 11 2.62 15.16 6.92
N GLU A 12 3.76 15.11 6.23
CA GLU A 12 4.44 13.88 5.84
C GLU A 12 4.84 12.99 7.04
N GLY A 13 5.20 13.59 8.17
CA GLY A 13 5.53 12.84 9.39
C GLY A 13 4.35 12.00 9.90
N MET A 14 3.16 12.58 9.95
CA MET A 14 1.95 11.88 10.38
C MET A 14 1.55 10.77 9.41
N LYS A 15 1.68 11.01 8.10
CA LYS A 15 1.44 9.98 7.08
C LYS A 15 2.40 8.81 7.23
N ALA A 16 3.68 9.08 7.47
CA ALA A 16 4.70 8.06 7.65
C ALA A 16 4.44 7.20 8.91
N ASP A 17 4.07 7.84 10.02
CA ASP A 17 3.73 7.14 11.25
C ASP A 17 2.49 6.26 11.08
N PHE A 18 1.44 6.78 10.41
CA PHE A 18 0.24 6.00 10.10
C PHE A 18 0.58 4.76 9.25
N ILE A 19 1.37 4.93 8.18
CA ILE A 19 1.79 3.82 7.32
C ILE A 19 2.56 2.79 8.14
N LYS A 20 3.48 3.22 9.00
CA LYS A 20 4.30 2.34 9.85
C LYS A 20 3.44 1.50 10.80
N GLU A 21 2.45 2.10 11.46
CA GLU A 21 1.54 1.37 12.35
C GLU A 21 0.59 0.45 11.58
N LEU A 22 0.14 0.85 10.39
CA LEU A 22 -0.67 -0.01 9.52
C LEU A 22 0.10 -1.26 9.10
N LYS A 23 1.38 -1.14 8.73
CA LYS A 23 2.25 -2.28 8.40
C LYS A 23 2.37 -3.27 9.56
N LYS A 24 2.63 -2.77 10.78
CA LYS A 24 2.70 -3.62 11.98
C LYS A 24 1.39 -4.35 12.25
N THR A 25 0.26 -3.67 12.04
CA THR A 25 -1.06 -4.24 12.24
C THR A 25 -1.32 -5.38 11.27
N ILE A 26 -0.95 -5.19 10.00
CA ILE A 26 -1.07 -6.22 8.95
C ILE A 26 -0.17 -7.41 9.26
N GLU A 27 1.11 -7.18 9.56
CA GLU A 27 2.04 -8.26 9.90
C GLU A 27 1.61 -9.07 11.13
N LYS A 28 0.99 -8.41 12.11
CA LYS A 28 0.43 -9.06 13.30
C LYS A 28 -0.79 -9.92 12.98
N ALA A 29 -1.62 -9.51 12.03
CA ALA A 29 -2.86 -10.20 11.67
C ALA A 29 -2.65 -11.33 10.66
N TRP A 30 -1.74 -11.17 9.69
CA TRP A 30 -1.57 -12.09 8.56
C TRP A 30 -0.15 -12.65 8.43
N GLY A 31 0.74 -12.35 9.38
CA GLY A 31 2.13 -12.78 9.33
C GLY A 31 3.01 -11.89 8.44
N LYS A 32 4.31 -12.20 8.39
CA LYS A 32 5.32 -11.34 7.73
C LYS A 32 5.51 -11.60 6.24
N ASN A 33 4.84 -12.61 5.69
CA ASN A 33 4.99 -13.00 4.30
C ASN A 33 4.07 -12.16 3.39
N GLY A 34 4.40 -10.88 3.24
CA GLY A 34 3.66 -9.94 2.42
C GLY A 34 4.56 -9.12 1.51
N ASP A 35 4.00 -8.67 0.40
CA ASP A 35 4.69 -7.82 -0.55
C ASP A 35 4.36 -6.35 -0.34
N PHE A 36 5.36 -5.49 -0.47
CA PHE A 36 5.24 -4.04 -0.38
C PHE A 36 5.57 -3.39 -1.71
N TYR A 37 4.63 -2.58 -2.21
CA TYR A 37 4.80 -1.82 -3.43
C TYR A 37 4.60 -0.32 -3.17
N SER A 38 5.34 0.51 -3.90
CA SER A 38 5.15 1.96 -3.94
C SER A 38 5.17 2.40 -5.38
N PHE A 39 4.13 3.11 -5.79
CA PHE A 39 3.94 3.64 -7.13
C PHE A 39 3.69 5.14 -7.03
N TYR A 40 4.30 5.91 -7.92
CA TYR A 40 4.02 7.34 -8.09
C TYR A 40 2.97 7.52 -9.17
N ALA A 41 1.95 8.33 -8.90
CA ALA A 41 0.83 8.54 -9.83
C ALA A 41 1.26 9.20 -11.14
N GLY A 42 2.31 10.03 -11.11
CA GLY A 42 2.90 10.61 -12.32
C GLY A 42 3.64 9.60 -13.21
N GLU A 43 3.92 8.40 -12.71
CA GLU A 43 4.71 7.37 -13.41
C GLU A 43 3.93 6.10 -13.69
N THR A 44 2.93 5.79 -12.86
CA THR A 44 2.19 4.52 -12.90
C THR A 44 0.71 4.80 -12.98
N ALA A 45 0.05 4.30 -14.03
CA ALA A 45 -1.39 4.41 -14.17
C ALA A 45 -2.12 3.55 -13.11
N PRO A 46 -3.30 3.99 -12.61
CA PRO A 46 -4.07 3.25 -11.60
C PRO A 46 -4.37 1.80 -12.00
N GLU A 47 -4.58 1.53 -13.28
CA GLU A 47 -4.88 0.19 -13.82
C GLU A 47 -3.74 -0.80 -13.52
N THR A 48 -2.49 -0.35 -13.63
CA THR A 48 -1.32 -1.17 -13.28
C THR A 48 -1.26 -1.48 -11.80
N VAL A 49 -1.66 -0.52 -10.95
CA VAL A 49 -1.73 -0.70 -9.50
C VAL A 49 -2.79 -1.74 -9.13
N LEU A 50 -3.96 -1.69 -9.79
CA LEU A 50 -5.04 -2.65 -9.62
C LEU A 50 -4.63 -4.05 -10.07
N ASP A 51 -3.93 -4.18 -11.20
CA ASP A 51 -3.41 -5.47 -11.67
C ASP A 51 -2.45 -6.12 -10.66
N VAL A 52 -1.59 -5.31 -10.02
CA VAL A 52 -0.71 -5.81 -8.94
C VAL A 52 -1.51 -6.25 -7.72
N LEU A 53 -2.60 -5.56 -7.36
CA LEU A 53 -3.45 -5.95 -6.24
C LEU A 53 -4.19 -7.26 -6.51
N GLU A 54 -4.74 -7.43 -7.71
CA GLU A 54 -5.57 -8.57 -8.11
C GLU A 54 -4.74 -9.80 -8.47
N ASN A 55 -3.67 -9.61 -9.24
CA ASN A 55 -2.90 -10.68 -9.89
C ASN A 55 -1.43 -10.74 -9.44
N GLY A 56 -0.91 -9.71 -8.76
CA GLY A 56 0.46 -9.71 -8.22
C GLY A 56 0.64 -10.78 -7.13
N GLY A 57 1.88 -11.04 -6.68
CA GLY A 57 2.17 -11.90 -5.51
C GLY A 57 1.94 -13.40 -5.71
N LEU A 58 2.95 -14.09 -6.27
CA LEU A 58 2.98 -15.55 -6.42
C LEU A 58 3.19 -16.32 -5.10
N PHE A 59 3.81 -15.67 -4.11
CA PHE A 59 4.25 -16.29 -2.86
C PHE A 59 3.85 -15.50 -1.60
N SER A 60 3.16 -14.38 -1.75
CA SER A 60 2.75 -13.52 -0.63
C SER A 60 1.32 -13.79 -0.18
N ASP A 61 1.10 -13.76 1.13
CA ASP A 61 -0.21 -13.97 1.75
C ASP A 61 -1.06 -12.69 1.72
N TRP A 62 -0.42 -11.53 1.56
CA TRP A 62 -1.05 -10.22 1.47
C TRP A 62 -0.16 -9.22 0.75
N ARG A 63 -0.76 -8.11 0.31
CA ARG A 63 -0.11 -7.03 -0.42
C ARG A 63 -0.41 -5.69 0.22
N PHE A 64 0.60 -4.83 0.26
CA PHE A 64 0.49 -3.46 0.71
C PHE A 64 0.99 -2.54 -0.39
N VAL A 65 0.10 -1.71 -0.91
CA VAL A 65 0.40 -0.84 -2.04
C VAL A 65 0.26 0.62 -1.62
N ARG A 66 1.28 1.42 -1.92
CA ARG A 66 1.23 2.88 -1.82
C ARG A 66 1.08 3.47 -3.20
N TYR A 67 0.11 4.35 -3.36
CA TYR A 67 -0.05 5.19 -4.54
C TYR A 67 0.16 6.64 -4.11
N ILE A 68 1.23 7.25 -4.60
CA ILE A 68 1.82 8.48 -4.06
C ILE A 68 1.62 9.62 -5.06
N ASP A 69 1.34 10.82 -4.55
CA ASP A 69 1.13 12.04 -5.33
C ASP A 69 0.03 11.91 -6.40
N ALA A 70 -1.07 11.22 -6.04
CA ALA A 70 -2.26 11.13 -6.86
C ALA A 70 -3.14 12.37 -6.67
N ASP A 71 -3.35 13.13 -7.75
CA ASP A 71 -4.26 14.29 -7.82
C ASP A 71 -5.74 13.88 -8.00
#